data_AF-A0A3P6R3T9-F1
#
_entry.id   AF-A0A3P6R3T9-F1
#
_cell.length_a   1.000
_cell.length_b   1.000
_cell.length_c   1.000
_cell.angle_alpha   90.00
_cell.angle_beta   90.00
_cell.angle_gamma   90.00
#
_symmetry.space_group_name_H-M   'P 1'
#
loop_
_entity.id
_entity.type
_entity.pdbx_description
1 polymer ?
#
loop_
_entity_poly.entity_id
_entity_poly.type
_entity_poly.pdbx_seq_one_letter_code
_entity_poly.pdbx_strand_id
1 'polypeptide(L)'
;MKFVDDYQENHTAEVDEYVETKLRNASMNYYLARHQVWYNDCGGKLVYESCVFGVDDLANMLEQPHLIAHKMHLDFQPAAFFCVLKEIRERENKPKPLNLTLYSELPQVELSSGVSYKNLKHPLWMV
;
A
#
# COMPACT_ATOMS: atom_id res chain seq x y z
N MET A 1 -1.51 -3.60 21.74
CA MET A 1 -0.81 -2.40 22.29
C MET A 1 -1.88 -1.69 23.07
N LYS A 2 -1.68 -1.38 24.36
CA LYS A 2 -2.79 -1.00 25.27
C LYS A 2 -3.81 0.00 24.66
N PHE A 3 -3.33 0.98 23.90
CA PHE A 3 -4.19 1.89 23.16
C PHE A 3 -5.08 1.23 22.08
N VAL A 4 -4.51 0.37 21.23
CA VAL A 4 -5.26 -0.31 20.14
C VAL A 4 -6.34 -1.19 20.75
N ASP A 5 -5.99 -1.89 21.83
CA ASP A 5 -6.90 -2.77 22.57
C ASP A 5 -8.04 -1.91 23.19
N ASP A 6 -7.70 -0.80 23.87
CA ASP A 6 -8.68 0.15 24.43
C ASP A 6 -9.57 0.80 23.34
N TYR A 7 -9.03 1.10 22.15
CA TYR A 7 -9.80 1.70 21.05
C TYR A 7 -10.82 0.71 20.50
N GLN A 8 -10.39 -0.55 20.29
CA GLN A 8 -11.23 -1.62 19.76
C GLN A 8 -12.41 -1.94 20.68
N GLU A 9 -12.21 -1.93 22.00
CA GLU A 9 -13.26 -2.16 22.97
C GLU A 9 -14.32 -1.03 22.99
N ASN A 10 -13.91 0.22 22.74
CA ASN A 10 -14.78 1.39 22.85
C ASN A 10 -15.44 1.83 21.53
N HIS A 11 -14.92 1.40 20.37
CA HIS A 11 -15.37 1.84 19.03
C HIS A 11 -15.74 0.67 18.12
N THR A 12 -16.51 -0.29 18.64
CA THR A 12 -16.84 -1.55 17.95
C THR A 12 -17.44 -1.37 16.56
N ALA A 13 -18.35 -0.41 16.37
CA ALA A 13 -18.96 -0.15 15.06
C ALA A 13 -17.96 0.33 13.99
N GLU A 14 -17.00 1.19 14.37
CA GLU A 14 -15.95 1.69 13.47
C GLU A 14 -14.95 0.57 13.13
N VAL A 15 -14.67 -0.31 14.11
CA VAL A 15 -13.83 -1.49 13.90
C VAL A 15 -14.50 -2.45 12.93
N ASP A 16 -15.78 -2.74 13.10
CA ASP A 16 -16.54 -3.63 12.23
C ASP A 16 -16.57 -3.09 10.79
N GLU A 17 -16.83 -1.79 10.62
CA GLU A 17 -16.76 -1.12 9.32
C GLU A 17 -15.35 -1.21 8.70
N TYR A 18 -14.30 -0.97 9.49
CA TYR A 18 -12.92 -1.09 9.02
C TYR A 18 -12.59 -2.52 8.60
N VAL A 19 -13.01 -3.54 9.37
CA VAL A 19 -12.77 -4.96 9.05
C VAL A 19 -13.49 -5.35 7.76
N GLU A 20 -14.76 -5.00 7.60
CA GLU A 20 -15.52 -5.24 6.37
C GLU A 20 -14.90 -4.53 5.16
N THR A 21 -14.42 -3.30 5.34
CA THR A 21 -13.78 -2.52 4.27
C THR A 21 -12.40 -3.07 3.92
N LYS A 22 -11.62 -3.50 4.91
CA LYS A 22 -10.30 -4.14 4.73
C LYS A 22 -10.41 -5.48 4.00
N LEU A 23 -11.50 -6.21 4.18
CA LEU A 23 -11.77 -7.44 3.44
C LEU A 23 -12.15 -7.17 1.98
N ARG A 24 -12.70 -5.99 1.68
CA ARG A 24 -13.17 -5.59 0.34
C ARG A 24 -12.14 -4.82 -0.47
N ASN A 25 -11.39 -3.93 0.17
CA ASN A 25 -10.38 -3.09 -0.43
C ASN A 25 -9.02 -3.47 0.15
N ALA A 26 -7.97 -3.48 -0.67
CA ALA A 26 -6.59 -3.41 -0.19
C ALA A 26 -6.30 -2.01 0.44
N SER A 27 -7.21 -1.49 1.27
CA SER A 27 -7.14 -0.17 1.87
C SER A 27 -6.11 -0.19 2.98
N MET A 28 -4.86 -0.07 2.55
CA MET A 28 -3.73 0.47 3.27
C MET A 28 -3.64 0.07 4.74
N ASN A 29 -2.96 -1.05 4.98
CA ASN A 29 -2.36 -1.33 6.28
C ASN A 29 -1.22 -0.31 6.52
N TYR A 30 -0.77 -0.20 7.78
CA TYR A 30 0.48 0.40 8.28
C TYR A 30 1.68 0.49 7.29
N TYR A 31 1.75 -0.43 6.33
CA TYR A 31 2.86 -0.67 5.44
C TYR A 31 2.69 -0.02 4.05
N LEU A 32 2.86 1.32 3.96
CA LEU A 32 2.94 2.07 2.69
C LEU A 32 4.22 1.79 1.88
N ALA A 33 5.20 1.11 2.47
CA ALA A 33 6.52 0.92 1.87
C ALA A 33 6.49 0.08 0.60
N ARG A 34 5.56 -0.89 0.49
CA ARG A 34 5.60 -1.89 -0.59
C ARG A 34 4.21 -2.32 -1.06
N HIS A 35 3.96 -2.19 -2.36
CA HIS A 35 2.82 -2.80 -3.01
C HIS A 35 3.10 -4.28 -3.28
N GLN A 36 2.17 -5.14 -2.88
CA GLN A 36 2.28 -6.58 -3.12
C GLN A 36 0.88 -7.19 -3.25
N VAL A 37 0.69 -7.99 -4.30
CA VAL A 37 -0.53 -8.75 -4.53
C VAL A 37 -0.33 -10.19 -4.10
N TRP A 38 -1.29 -10.71 -3.33
CA TRP A 38 -1.29 -12.06 -2.77
C TRP A 38 -2.44 -12.86 -3.35
N TYR A 39 -2.20 -14.15 -3.62
CA TYR A 39 -3.18 -15.14 -4.04
C TYR A 39 -3.90 -14.87 -5.37
N ASN A 40 -4.77 -13.87 -5.45
CA ASN A 40 -5.65 -13.61 -6.61
C ASN A 40 -5.30 -12.28 -7.30
N ASP A 41 -5.98 -11.98 -8.40
CA ASP A 41 -5.86 -10.71 -9.13
C ASP A 41 -4.44 -10.39 -9.65
N CYS A 42 -3.74 -11.43 -10.11
CA CYS A 42 -2.42 -11.34 -10.73
C CYS A 42 -2.52 -11.58 -12.24
N GLY A 43 -2.29 -10.54 -13.05
CA GLY A 43 -2.18 -10.63 -14.51
C GLY A 43 -0.87 -11.28 -14.98
N GLY A 44 0.14 -11.37 -14.09
CA GLY A 44 1.39 -12.08 -14.30
C GLY A 44 1.33 -13.55 -13.88
N LYS A 45 2.24 -13.97 -12.99
CA LYS A 45 2.25 -15.34 -12.43
C LYS A 45 2.39 -15.32 -10.92
N LEU A 46 1.79 -16.30 -10.24
CA LEU A 46 1.99 -16.49 -8.81
C LEU A 46 3.25 -17.32 -8.55
N VAL A 47 4.09 -16.85 -7.64
CA VAL A 47 5.26 -17.58 -7.14
C VAL A 47 5.30 -17.43 -5.64
N TYR A 48 5.32 -18.54 -4.89
CA TYR A 48 5.22 -18.52 -3.42
C TYR A 48 4.07 -17.61 -2.94
N GLU A 49 2.87 -17.85 -3.48
CA GLU A 49 1.62 -17.18 -3.09
C GLU A 49 1.55 -15.66 -3.34
N SER A 50 2.57 -15.08 -3.98
CA SER A 50 2.63 -13.65 -4.32
C SER A 50 2.81 -13.44 -5.82
N CYS A 51 2.20 -12.36 -6.33
CA CYS A 51 2.25 -12.02 -7.74
C CYS A 51 3.65 -11.58 -8.17
N VAL A 52 4.15 -12.20 -9.23
CA VAL A 52 5.21 -11.66 -10.07
C VAL A 52 4.52 -10.85 -11.17
N PHE A 53 4.63 -9.53 -11.09
CA PHE A 53 3.94 -8.62 -12.00
C PHE A 53 4.37 -8.82 -13.45
N GLY A 54 3.36 -8.96 -14.31
CA GLY A 54 3.48 -8.98 -15.75
C GLY A 54 3.16 -7.63 -16.39
N VAL A 55 3.05 -7.62 -17.72
CA VAL A 55 2.72 -6.41 -18.50
C VAL A 55 1.32 -5.90 -18.16
N ASP A 56 0.36 -6.81 -17.99
CA ASP A 56 -1.05 -6.46 -17.73
C ASP A 56 -1.26 -5.87 -16.33
N ASP A 57 -0.36 -6.14 -15.39
CA ASP A 57 -0.42 -5.59 -14.03
C ASP A 57 0.06 -4.14 -13.94
N LEU A 58 0.82 -3.67 -14.94
CA LEU A 58 1.56 -2.42 -14.83
C LEU A 58 0.68 -1.19 -14.64
N ALA A 59 -0.48 -1.14 -15.32
CA ALA A 59 -1.39 0.00 -15.23
C ALA A 59 -1.84 0.21 -13.78
N ASN A 60 -2.36 -0.85 -13.15
CA ASN A 60 -2.76 -0.80 -11.75
C ASN A 60 -1.56 -0.58 -10.82
N MET A 61 -0.44 -1.28 -11.04
CA MET A 61 0.76 -1.18 -10.21
C MET A 61 1.34 0.25 -10.17
N LEU A 62 1.35 0.96 -11.31
CA LEU A 62 1.92 2.32 -11.42
C LEU A 62 1.04 3.42 -10.82
N GLU A 63 -0.24 3.13 -10.57
CA GLU A 63 -1.21 4.02 -9.91
C GLU A 63 -1.18 3.90 -8.39
N GLN A 64 -0.56 2.84 -7.86
CA GLN A 64 -0.49 2.60 -6.43
C GLN A 64 0.33 3.67 -5.69
N PRO A 65 -0.05 4.04 -4.46
CA PRO A 65 0.64 5.07 -3.68
C PRO A 65 1.98 4.58 -3.09
N HIS A 66 2.34 3.32 -3.29
CA HIS A 66 3.53 2.69 -2.69
C HIS A 66 4.81 3.04 -3.47
N LEU A 67 5.93 3.18 -2.77
CA LEU A 67 7.21 3.51 -3.40
C LEU A 67 7.87 2.31 -4.11
N ILE A 68 7.63 1.10 -3.63
CA ILE A 68 8.27 -0.13 -4.12
C ILE A 68 7.18 -1.14 -4.48
N ALA A 69 7.32 -1.82 -5.61
CA ALA A 69 6.47 -2.95 -5.96
C ALA A 69 7.21 -4.27 -5.73
N HIS A 70 6.54 -5.27 -5.15
CA HIS A 70 7.04 -6.63 -5.00
C HIS A 70 6.04 -7.64 -5.57
N LYS A 71 6.41 -8.46 -6.57
CA LYS A 71 7.75 -8.68 -7.14
C LYS A 71 7.74 -8.64 -8.67
N MET A 72 8.91 -8.42 -9.25
CA MET A 72 9.16 -8.53 -10.69
C MET A 72 10.38 -9.43 -10.88
N HIS A 73 10.38 -10.21 -11.97
CA HIS A 73 11.53 -11.04 -12.32
C HIS A 73 11.93 -10.75 -13.78
N LEU A 74 13.21 -10.53 -14.03
CA LEU A 74 13.71 -10.26 -15.37
C LEU A 74 13.54 -11.46 -16.32
N ASP A 75 13.49 -12.67 -15.77
CA ASP A 75 13.27 -13.92 -16.51
C ASP A 75 11.77 -14.19 -16.82
N PHE A 76 10.86 -13.33 -16.34
CA PHE A 76 9.43 -13.45 -16.58
C PHE A 76 8.87 -12.13 -17.13
N GLN A 77 8.41 -12.17 -18.38
CA GLN A 77 7.89 -10.99 -19.09
C GLN A 77 8.81 -9.75 -18.94
N PRO A 78 10.06 -9.78 -19.43
CA PRO A 78 11.01 -8.67 -19.30
C PRO A 78 10.48 -7.33 -19.84
N ALA A 79 9.53 -7.37 -20.77
CA ALA A 79 8.81 -6.19 -21.24
C ALA A 79 8.18 -5.40 -20.09
N ALA A 80 7.65 -6.06 -19.06
CA ALA A 80 7.08 -5.39 -17.89
C ALA A 80 8.14 -4.55 -17.17
N PHE A 81 9.33 -5.12 -16.97
CA PHE A 81 10.46 -4.43 -16.34
C PHE A 81 10.92 -3.22 -17.16
N PHE A 82 11.05 -3.36 -18.48
CA PHE A 82 11.45 -2.27 -19.36
C PHE A 82 10.42 -1.15 -19.43
N CYS A 83 9.12 -1.47 -19.43
CA CYS A 83 8.05 -0.48 -19.39
C CYS A 83 8.09 0.35 -18.10
N VAL A 84 8.29 -0.29 -16.95
CA VAL A 84 8.45 0.41 -15.66
C VAL A 84 9.68 1.29 -15.67
N LEU A 85 10.82 0.78 -16.15
CA LEU A 85 12.05 1.56 -16.26
C LEU A 85 11.85 2.79 -17.15
N LYS A 86 11.16 2.64 -18.28
CA LYS A 86 10.82 3.77 -19.18
C LYS A 86 9.96 4.82 -18.48
N GLU A 87 8.92 4.40 -17.74
CA GLU A 87 8.08 5.32 -16.96
C GLU A 87 8.88 6.05 -15.87
N ILE A 88 9.80 5.36 -15.17
CA ILE A 88 10.69 5.98 -14.18
C ILE A 88 11.56 7.07 -14.85
N ARG A 89 12.18 6.77 -16.00
CA ARG A 89 12.99 7.74 -16.74
C ARG A 89 12.17 8.92 -17.25
N GLU A 90 10.93 8.70 -17.67
CA GLU A 90 10.04 9.79 -18.05
C GLU A 90 9.70 10.68 -16.84
N ARG A 91 9.44 10.09 -15.67
CA ARG A 91 9.20 10.83 -14.42
C ARG A 91 10.43 11.57 -13.90
N GLU A 92 11.65 11.09 -14.16
CA GLU A 92 12.88 11.83 -13.86
C GLU A 92 12.97 13.13 -14.69
N ASN A 93 12.59 13.06 -15.98
CA ASN A 93 12.61 14.22 -16.87
C ASN A 93 11.39 15.14 -16.70
N LYS A 94 10.23 14.57 -16.34
CA LYS A 94 8.96 15.27 -16.08
C LYS A 94 8.38 14.81 -14.75
N PRO A 95 8.85 15.40 -13.64
CA PRO A 95 8.41 15.00 -12.31
C PRO A 95 6.90 15.13 -12.15
N LYS A 96 6.26 14.03 -11.74
CA LYS A 96 4.88 14.04 -11.26
C LYS A 96 4.91 14.37 -9.76
N PRO A 97 4.04 15.26 -9.26
CA PRO A 97 3.98 15.54 -7.83
C PRO A 97 3.59 14.28 -7.07
N LEU A 98 4.39 13.92 -6.06
CA LEU A 98 4.09 12.80 -5.17
C LEU A 98 3.03 13.25 -4.16
N ASN A 99 1.92 12.53 -4.08
CA ASN A 99 0.90 12.75 -3.07
C ASN A 99 1.40 12.19 -1.72
N LEU A 100 1.89 13.09 -0.87
CA LEU A 100 2.39 12.76 0.47
C LEU A 100 1.30 12.76 1.54
N THR A 101 0.05 13.12 1.20
CA THR A 101 -1.05 13.17 2.18
C THR A 101 -1.20 11.81 2.85
N LEU A 102 -1.25 10.72 2.07
CA LEU A 102 -1.36 9.37 2.62
C LEU A 102 -0.20 8.98 3.55
N TYR A 103 1.02 9.45 3.25
CA TYR A 103 2.19 9.22 4.10
C TYR A 103 2.12 10.03 5.40
N SER A 104 1.58 11.25 5.34
CA SER A 104 1.43 12.11 6.51
C SER A 104 0.38 11.60 7.51
N GLU A 105 -0.57 10.80 7.04
CA GLU A 105 -1.64 10.21 7.86
C GLU A 105 -1.25 8.84 8.45
N LEU A 106 -0.02 8.37 8.20
CA LEU A 106 0.48 7.18 8.89
C LEU A 106 0.55 7.45 10.40
N PRO A 107 0.03 6.56 11.26
CA PRO A 107 0.00 6.79 12.70
C PRO A 107 1.36 7.16 13.30
N GLN A 108 2.44 6.53 12.82
CA GLN A 108 3.79 6.83 13.30
C GLN A 108 4.25 8.25 12.95
N VAL A 109 3.88 8.72 11.76
CA VAL A 109 4.21 10.06 11.30
C VAL A 109 3.40 11.09 12.09
N GLU A 110 2.09 10.86 12.26
CA GLU A 110 1.23 11.71 13.08
C GLU A 110 1.73 11.80 14.53
N LEU A 111 2.03 10.66 15.17
CA LEU A 111 2.61 10.62 16.51
C LEU A 111 3.94 11.38 16.59
N SER A 112 4.82 11.20 15.60
CA SER A 112 6.11 11.92 15.55
C SER A 112 5.95 13.43 15.36
N SER A 113 4.86 13.86 14.73
CA SER A 113 4.51 15.27 14.53
C SER A 113 3.86 15.91 15.78
N GLY A 114 3.64 15.14 16.84
CA GLY A 114 3.07 15.61 18.10
C GLY A 114 1.55 15.41 18.23
N VAL A 115 0.91 14.71 17.29
CA VAL A 115 -0.51 14.35 17.40
C VAL A 115 -0.68 13.36 18.56
N SER A 116 -1.63 13.63 19.43
CA SER A 116 -2.00 12.70 20.51
C SER A 116 -2.59 11.42 19.94
N TYR A 117 -2.28 10.28 20.53
CA TYR A 117 -2.78 8.97 20.11
C TYR A 117 -4.32 8.90 20.03
N LYS A 118 -5.04 9.73 20.80
CA LYS A 118 -6.52 9.82 20.79
C LYS A 118 -7.09 10.49 19.54
N ASN A 119 -6.26 11.26 18.82
CA ASN A 119 -6.68 12.12 17.71
C ASN A 119 -6.04 11.67 16.37
N LEU A 120 -5.57 10.42 16.30
CA LEU A 120 -5.02 9.88 15.06
C LEU A 120 -6.13 9.73 14.02
N LYS A 121 -5.80 9.96 12.76
CA LYS A 121 -6.77 9.80 11.66
C LYS A 121 -7.12 8.34 11.41
N HIS A 122 -6.12 7.47 11.49
CA HIS A 122 -6.27 6.04 11.22
C HIS A 122 -5.75 5.20 12.39
N PRO A 123 -6.41 5.25 13.58
CA PRO A 123 -5.91 4.58 14.78
C PRO A 123 -5.79 3.05 14.61
N LEU A 124 -6.65 2.45 13.77
CA LEU A 124 -6.66 1.02 13.46
C LEU A 124 -5.50 0.57 12.56
N TRP A 125 -4.68 1.49 12.03
CA TRP A 125 -3.48 1.15 11.28
C TRP A 125 -2.26 0.91 12.19
N MET A 126 -2.37 1.10 13.50
CA MET A 126 -1.34 0.65 14.44
C MET A 126 -1.54 -0.84 14.71
N VAL A 127 -0.71 -1.67 14.08
CA VAL A 127 -0.69 -3.14 14.24
C VAL A 127 0.50 -3.54 15.09
#